data_AF-A0A3C0DYE2-F1
#
_entry.id   AF-A0A3C0DYE2-F1
#
_cell.length_a   1.000
_cell.length_b   1.000
_cell.length_c   1.000
_cell.angle_alpha   90.00
_cell.angle_beta   90.00
_cell.angle_gamma   90.00
#
_symmetry.space_group_name_H-M   'P 1'
#
loop_
_entity.id
_entity.type
_entity.pdbx_description
1 polymer ?
#
loop_
_entity_poly.entity_id
_entity_poly.type
_entity_poly.pdbx_seq_one_letter_code
_entity_poly.pdbx_strand_id
1 'polypeptide(L)'
;MSDTATIPTEQDVIDIVKTIFDPEIPVDIYELGLIYEINVKKTGFIHIDMTLTSPNCPVAESLPQDVENKVASLDGAKGCKVTIVFEPTWTQDMMSEEAKLELGFL
;
A
#
# COMPACT_ATOMS: atom_id res chain seq x y z
N MET A 1 16.06 -11.12 -28.37
CA MET A 1 15.10 -11.29 -27.27
C MET A 1 14.88 -9.89 -26.74
N SER A 2 13.73 -9.30 -27.08
CA SER A 2 13.44 -7.90 -26.75
C SER A 2 12.84 -7.88 -25.35
N ASP A 3 13.68 -7.65 -24.34
CA ASP A 3 13.22 -7.33 -22.99
C ASP A 3 12.50 -5.99 -23.04
N THR A 4 11.23 -6.03 -23.42
CA THR A 4 10.31 -4.92 -23.25
C THR A 4 9.81 -5.08 -21.82
N ALA A 5 10.61 -4.62 -20.85
CA ALA A 5 10.18 -4.58 -19.47
C ALA A 5 8.84 -3.81 -19.44
N THR A 6 7.76 -4.54 -19.19
CA THR A 6 6.41 -3.98 -19.21
C THR A 6 6.25 -3.21 -17.91
N ILE A 7 5.85 -1.94 -18.01
CA ILE A 7 5.65 -1.10 -16.83
C ILE A 7 4.56 -1.75 -15.98
N PRO A 8 4.78 -1.92 -14.66
CA PRO A 8 3.76 -2.42 -13.75
C PRO A 8 2.48 -1.63 -13.88
N THR A 9 1.35 -2.32 -13.90
CA THR A 9 0.03 -1.68 -13.84
C THR A 9 -0.32 -1.32 -12.40
N GLU A 10 -1.33 -0.48 -12.24
CA GLU A 10 -1.89 -0.19 -10.91
C GLU A 10 -2.37 -1.47 -10.21
N GLN A 11 -2.95 -2.41 -10.97
CA GLN A 11 -3.38 -3.70 -10.43
C GLN A 11 -2.21 -4.53 -9.89
N ASP A 12 -1.07 -4.57 -10.59
CA ASP A 12 0.11 -5.29 -10.10
C ASP A 12 0.62 -4.72 -8.76
N VAL A 13 0.51 -3.39 -8.59
CA VAL A 13 0.85 -2.73 -7.33
C VAL A 13 -0.15 -3.09 -6.24
N ILE A 14 -1.46 -3.04 -6.52
CA ILE A 14 -2.52 -3.43 -5.58
C ILE A 14 -2.31 -4.87 -5.10
N ASP A 15 -2.03 -5.80 -6.02
CA ASP A 15 -1.83 -7.21 -5.70
C ASP A 15 -0.64 -7.42 -4.76
N ILE A 16 0.46 -6.68 -4.96
CA ILE A 16 1.62 -6.70 -4.04
C ILE A 16 1.26 -6.09 -2.70
N VAL A 17 0.57 -4.95 -2.68
CA VAL A 17 0.22 -4.25 -1.45
C VAL A 17 -0.74 -5.07 -0.59
N LYS A 18 -1.66 -5.83 -1.19
CA LYS A 18 -2.51 -6.82 -0.51
C LYS A 18 -1.73 -7.96 0.16
N THR A 19 -0.46 -8.18 -0.19
CA THR A 19 0.41 -9.15 0.52
C THR A 19 1.07 -8.58 1.78
N ILE A 20 0.81 -7.32 2.10
CA ILE A 20 1.38 -6.60 3.23
C ILE A 20 0.28 -6.44 4.27
N PHE A 21 0.53 -7.03 5.43
CA PHE A 21 -0.40 -7.04 6.56
C PHE A 21 0.07 -6.04 7.61
N ASP A 22 -0.88 -5.38 8.25
CA ASP A 22 -0.57 -4.55 9.41
C ASP A 22 -0.13 -5.48 10.59
N PRO A 23 0.93 -5.15 11.33
CA PRO A 23 1.40 -6.00 12.42
C PRO A 23 0.59 -5.84 13.71
N GLU A 24 -0.20 -4.77 13.84
CA GLU A 24 -1.15 -4.58 14.94
C GLU A 24 -2.51 -5.21 14.61
N ILE A 25 -2.93 -5.16 13.35
CA ILE A 25 -4.21 -5.68 12.86
C ILE A 25 -3.95 -6.72 11.76
N PRO A 26 -4.36 -8.00 11.91
CA PRO A 26 -4.02 -9.09 10.97
C PRO A 26 -4.82 -9.05 9.65
N VAL A 27 -4.96 -7.86 9.06
CA VAL A 27 -5.65 -7.56 7.81
C VAL A 27 -4.67 -6.84 6.89
N ASP A 28 -4.83 -6.97 5.58
CA ASP A 28 -3.95 -6.30 4.63
C ASP A 28 -4.19 -4.78 4.61
N ILE A 29 -3.12 -4.03 4.32
CA ILE A 29 -3.14 -2.57 4.40
C ILE A 29 -4.01 -1.93 3.31
N TYR A 30 -4.34 -2.66 2.24
CA TYR A 30 -5.24 -2.19 1.20
C TYR A 30 -6.70 -2.27 1.67
N GLU A 31 -7.12 -3.43 2.18
CA GLU A 31 -8.47 -3.66 2.72
C GLU A 31 -8.73 -2.86 4.00
N LEU A 32 -7.68 -2.56 4.78
CA LEU A 32 -7.77 -1.61 5.89
C LEU A 32 -8.03 -0.16 5.43
N GLY A 33 -7.88 0.13 4.15
CA GLY A 33 -8.04 1.48 3.61
C GLY A 33 -6.88 2.41 3.97
N LEU A 34 -5.67 1.86 4.17
CA LEU A 34 -4.48 2.67 4.44
C LEU A 34 -3.87 3.25 3.16
N ILE A 35 -4.21 2.71 1.99
CA ILE A 35 -3.71 3.19 0.70
C ILE A 35 -4.72 4.17 0.11
N TYR A 36 -4.30 5.41 -0.13
CA TYR A 36 -5.17 6.48 -0.64
C TYR A 36 -5.00 6.69 -2.13
N GLU A 37 -3.77 6.67 -2.64
CA GLU A 37 -3.50 6.84 -4.07
C GLU A 37 -2.35 5.93 -4.52
N ILE A 38 -2.50 5.33 -5.69
CA ILE A 38 -1.44 4.61 -6.40
C ILE A 38 -1.24 5.30 -7.76
N ASN A 39 -0.04 5.81 -8.00
CA ASN A 39 0.28 6.54 -9.21
C ASN A 39 1.47 5.89 -9.93
N VAL A 40 1.17 5.09 -10.95
CA VAL A 40 2.21 4.47 -11.79
C VAL A 40 2.55 5.41 -12.95
N LYS A 41 3.77 5.97 -12.95
CA LYS A 41 4.24 6.82 -14.05
C LYS A 41 4.56 5.98 -15.28
N LYS A 42 4.42 6.59 -16.46
CA LYS A 42 4.87 6.01 -17.75
C LYS A 42 6.37 5.71 -17.83
N THR A 43 7.16 6.18 -16.86
CA THR A 43 8.59 5.88 -16.73
C THR A 43 8.85 4.55 -16.00
N GLY A 44 7.82 3.94 -15.39
CA GLY A 44 7.97 2.80 -14.48
C GLY A 44 8.24 3.19 -13.03
N PHE A 45 8.26 4.49 -12.70
CA PHE A 45 8.37 4.94 -11.30
C PHE A 45 6.99 5.00 -10.66
N ILE A 46 6.85 4.44 -9.46
CA ILE A 46 5.58 4.29 -8.76
C ILE A 46 5.56 5.24 -7.56
N HIS A 47 4.47 5.98 -7.38
CA HIS A 47 4.22 6.77 -6.18
C HIS A 47 3.01 6.21 -5.45
N ILE A 48 3.09 6.09 -4.13
CA ILE A 48 1.98 5.62 -3.31
C ILE A 48 1.80 6.60 -2.17
N ASP A 49 0.58 7.13 -2.05
CA ASP A 49 0.17 7.90 -0.87
C ASP A 49 -0.59 6.96 0.05
N MET A 50 -0.08 6.83 1.27
CA MET A 50 -0.69 5.99 2.30
C MET A 50 -0.82 6.74 3.61
N THR A 51 -1.68 6.24 4.49
CA THR A 51 -1.85 6.74 5.84
C THR A 51 -1.53 5.63 6.84
N LEU A 52 -1.64 5.95 8.13
CA LEU A 52 -1.41 5.03 9.23
C LEU A 52 -2.58 5.07 10.19
N THR A 53 -2.86 3.92 10.81
CA THR A 53 -3.87 3.78 11.88
C THR A 53 -3.51 4.63 13.10
N SER A 54 -2.21 4.88 13.34
CA SER A 54 -1.73 5.74 14.43
C SER A 54 -0.38 6.41 14.12
N PRO A 55 -0.25 7.74 14.35
CA PRO A 55 0.98 8.49 14.08
C PRO A 55 2.14 8.17 15.05
N ASN A 56 1.84 7.55 16.19
CA ASN A 56 2.81 7.24 17.24
C ASN A 56 3.24 5.76 17.30
N CYS A 57 2.82 4.92 16.35
CA CYS A 57 3.19 3.51 16.38
C CYS A 57 4.65 3.34 15.91
N PRO A 58 5.55 2.64 16.62
CA PRO A 58 6.93 2.42 16.17
C PRO A 58 7.03 1.66 14.84
N VAL A 59 5.95 0.99 14.42
CA VAL A 59 5.84 0.29 13.13
C VAL A 59 5.53 1.25 11.96
N ALA A 60 5.06 2.46 12.27
CA ALA A 60 4.81 3.53 11.29
C ALA A 60 6.02 3.85 10.43
N GLU A 61 7.23 3.63 10.94
CA GLU A 61 8.47 3.90 10.22
C GLU A 61 8.90 2.74 9.30
N SER A 62 8.56 1.49 9.64
CA SER A 62 8.97 0.32 8.86
C SER A 62 7.99 -0.07 7.76
N LEU A 63 6.68 0.10 7.99
CA LEU A 63 5.64 -0.29 7.03
C LEU A 63 5.77 0.43 5.68
N PRO A 64 5.93 1.77 5.61
CA PRO A 64 6.10 2.47 4.33
C PRO A 64 7.34 1.99 3.56
N GLN A 65 8.41 1.67 4.29
CA GLN A 65 9.65 1.19 3.68
C GLN A 65 9.50 -0.23 3.13
N ASP A 66 8.76 -1.10 3.82
CA ASP A 66 8.43 -2.44 3.34
C ASP A 66 7.53 -2.39 2.09
N VAL A 67 6.55 -1.49 2.07
CA VAL A 67 5.72 -1.22 0.88
C VAL A 67 6.60 -0.75 -0.28
N GLU A 68 7.46 0.25 -0.05
CA GLU A 68 8.36 0.78 -1.06
C GLU A 68 9.25 -0.31 -1.66
N ASN A 69 9.87 -1.13 -0.80
CA ASN A 69 10.76 -2.22 -1.21
C ASN A 69 10.03 -3.32 -1.99
N LYS A 70 8.86 -3.76 -1.51
CA LYS A 70 8.07 -4.80 -2.19
C LYS A 70 7.56 -4.32 -3.53
N VAL A 71 7.02 -3.11 -3.62
CA VAL A 71 6.51 -2.55 -4.88
C VAL A 71 7.65 -2.28 -5.85
N ALA A 72 8.81 -1.81 -5.36
CA ALA A 72 10.00 -1.63 -6.20
C ALA A 72 10.59 -2.95 -6.72
N SER A 73 10.21 -4.10 -6.14
CA SER A 73 10.65 -5.43 -6.61
C SER A 73 9.85 -5.97 -7.81
N LEU A 74 8.77 -5.28 -8.21
CA LEU A 74 7.99 -5.62 -9.40
C LEU A 74 8.85 -5.53 -10.67
N ASP A 75 8.68 -6.50 -11.57
CA ASP A 75 9.38 -6.48 -12.86
C ASP A 75 8.98 -5.24 -13.67
N GLY A 76 9.95 -4.54 -14.23
CA GLY A 76 9.74 -3.26 -14.93
C GLY A 76 9.57 -2.03 -14.02
N ALA A 77 9.50 -2.17 -12.70
CA ALA A 77 9.54 -1.03 -11.79
C ALA A 77 10.93 -0.36 -11.82
N LYS A 78 10.96 0.97 -11.93
CA LYS A 78 12.19 1.77 -11.80
C LYS A 78 12.48 2.20 -10.37
N GLY A 79 11.48 2.07 -9.51
CA GLY A 79 11.51 2.49 -8.12
C GLY A 79 10.09 2.77 -7.63
N CYS A 80 9.94 2.74 -6.32
CA CYS A 80 8.73 3.17 -5.64
C CYS A 80 9.09 4.33 -4.71
N LYS A 81 8.16 5.26 -4.50
CA LYS A 81 8.22 6.23 -3.42
C LYS A 81 6.92 6.19 -2.66
N VAL A 82 7.02 5.93 -1.36
CA VAL A 82 5.86 6.00 -0.47
C VAL A 82 5.87 7.32 0.29
N THR A 83 4.73 7.99 0.30
CA THR A 83 4.49 9.22 1.05
C THR A 83 3.41 8.96 2.10
N ILE A 84 3.71 9.28 3.36
CA ILE A 84 2.72 9.21 4.43
C ILE A 84 1.94 10.52 4.45
N VAL A 85 0.63 10.42 4.27
CA VAL A 85 -0.32 11.52 4.40
C VAL A 85 -1.17 11.33 5.64
N PHE A 86 -1.33 12.41 6.41
CA PHE A 86 -2.13 12.42 7.64
C PHE A 86 -3.53 13.01 7.42
N GLU A 87 -3.78 13.55 6.22
CA GLU A 87 -5.05 14.12 5.80
C GLU A 87 -5.53 13.44 4.52
N PRO A 88 -6.77 12.91 4.49
CA PRO A 88 -7.70 12.78 5.61
C PRO A 88 -7.19 11.82 6.70
N THR A 89 -7.56 12.07 7.96
CA THR A 89 -7.24 11.16 9.07
C THR A 89 -7.95 9.83 8.85
N TRP A 90 -7.22 8.72 8.96
CA TRP A 90 -7.80 7.39 8.83
C TRP A 90 -8.90 7.16 9.89
N THR A 91 -9.99 6.54 9.48
CA THR A 91 -11.09 6.15 10.38
C THR A 91 -11.53 4.74 10.04
N GLN A 92 -12.11 4.04 11.03
CA GLN A 92 -12.56 2.66 10.86
C GLN A 92 -13.62 2.50 9.75
N ASP A 93 -14.31 3.58 9.39
CA ASP A 93 -15.27 3.60 8.29
C ASP A 93 -14.62 3.36 6.92
N MET A 94 -13.32 3.65 6.78
CA MET A 94 -12.53 3.45 5.55
C MET A 94 -12.16 1.98 5.29
N MET A 95 -12.31 1.10 6.28
CA MET A 95 -12.10 -0.34 6.09
C MET A 95 -13.15 -0.93 5.15
N SER A 96 -12.75 -1.91 4.34
CA SER A 96 -13.68 -2.68 3.51
C SER A 96 -14.68 -3.48 4.36
N GLU A 97 -15.80 -3.88 3.76
CA GLU A 97 -16.80 -4.70 4.47
C GLU A 97 -16.20 -6.04 4.94
N GLU A 98 -15.28 -6.60 4.16
CA GLU A 98 -14.56 -7.83 4.49
C GLU A 98 -13.70 -7.64 5.75
N ALA A 99 -12.90 -6.57 5.79
CA ALA A 99 -12.08 -6.22 6.96
C ALA A 99 -12.94 -5.96 8.22
N LYS A 100 -14.09 -5.28 8.07
CA LYS A 100 -15.01 -5.04 9.19
C LYS A 100 -15.60 -6.33 9.74
N LEU A 101 -15.94 -7.29 8.88
CA LEU A 101 -16.45 -8.59 9.28
C LEU A 101 -15.40 -9.42 10.02
N GLU A 102 -14.16 -9.48 9.51
CA GLU A 102 -13.07 -10.23 10.15
C GLU A 102 -12.74 -9.72 11.56
N LEU A 103 -12.85 -8.40 11.76
CA LEU A 103 -12.59 -7.76 13.06
C LEU A 103 -13.81 -7.73 13.98
N GLY A 104 -14.97 -8.26 13.55
CA GLY A 104 -16.17 -8.36 14.36
C GLY A 104 -16.91 -7.03 14.58
N PHE A 105 -16.78 -6.09 13.65
CA PHE A 105 -17.52 -4.82 13.66
C PHE A 105 -18.92 -4.92 12.99
N LEU A 106 -19.26 -6.09 12.44
CA LEU A 106 -20.54 -6.43 11.80
C LEU A 106 -21.22 -7.61 12.49
#